data_AF-A0A2M6V8U1-F1
#
_entry.id   AF-A0A2M6V8U1-F1
#
_cell.length_a   1.000
_cell.length_b   1.000
_cell.length_c   1.000
_cell.angle_alpha   90.00
_cell.angle_beta   90.00
_cell.angle_gamma   90.00
#
_symmetry.space_group_name_H-M   'P 1'
#
loop_
_entity.id
_entity.type
_entity.pdbx_description
1 polymer ?
#
loop_
_entity_poly.entity_id
_entity_poly.type
_entity_poly.pdbx_seq_one_letter_code
_entity_poly.pdbx_strand_id
1 'polypeptide(L)'
;MLKNISIGIAIGLLVMGGIWGLVHLLGAPSQESAELTTPKSMPGGSKGVMDLICELELDLDGQLALGIKENEPSRVAMAQVDFDQKSGWYQGRIAISESRAGTLTLMGTRVKVYRPAMFQRFGVMISGEEFVVDRKTGRFEQSLSLSDGRTVKLIKGTCAHVIKPPF
;
A
#
# COMPACT_ATOMS: atom_id res chain seq x y z
N MET A 1 71.21 15.07 21.58
CA MET A 1 70.43 14.37 22.62
C MET A 1 69.03 14.06 22.10
N LEU A 2 68.84 12.99 21.31
CA LEU A 2 67.53 12.60 20.77
C LEU A 2 67.53 11.08 20.49
N LYS A 3 67.46 10.25 21.54
CA LYS A 3 67.49 8.77 21.38
C LYS A 3 66.45 8.02 22.22
N ASN A 4 65.60 8.72 22.97
CA ASN A 4 64.68 8.08 23.94
C ASN A 4 63.18 8.30 23.63
N ILE A 5 62.83 8.99 22.54
CA ILE A 5 61.42 9.32 22.23
C ILE A 5 60.75 8.22 21.37
N SER A 6 61.52 7.38 20.68
CA SER A 6 60.97 6.34 19.77
C SER A 6 60.43 5.10 20.49
N ILE A 7 60.78 4.86 21.75
CA ILE A 7 60.36 3.66 22.50
C ILE A 7 58.96 3.83 23.11
N GLY A 8 58.55 5.06 23.45
CA GLY A 8 57.23 5.33 24.06
C GLY A 8 56.06 5.17 23.08
N ILE A 9 56.27 5.44 21.79
CA ILE A 9 55.20 5.40 20.77
C ILE A 9 54.87 3.96 20.36
N ALA A 10 55.85 3.06 20.35
CA ALA A 10 55.64 1.66 19.99
C ALA A 10 54.81 0.89 21.05
N ILE A 11 54.95 1.23 22.32
CA ILE A 11 54.23 0.59 23.42
C ILE A 11 52.77 1.10 23.51
N GLY A 12 52.53 2.39 23.24
CA GLY A 12 51.18 2.96 23.26
C GLY A 12 50.24 2.41 22.18
N LEU A 13 50.77 2.10 20.99
CA LEU A 13 49.98 1.51 19.90
C LEU A 13 49.63 0.04 20.11
N LEU A 14 50.49 -0.74 20.77
CA LEU A 14 50.22 -2.15 21.06
C LEU A 14 49.15 -2.34 22.15
N VAL A 15 49.10 -1.46 23.15
CA VAL A 15 48.10 -1.54 24.22
C VAL A 15 46.71 -1.09 23.72
N MET A 16 46.63 -0.06 22.88
CA MET A 16 45.35 0.39 22.30
C MET A 16 44.80 -0.59 21.25
N GLY A 17 45.67 -1.26 20.46
CA GLY A 17 45.25 -2.32 19.54
C GLY A 17 44.76 -3.60 20.26
N GLY A 18 45.41 -3.97 21.37
CA GLY A 18 45.02 -5.14 22.16
C GLY A 18 43.65 -5.00 22.84
N ILE A 19 43.32 -3.78 23.33
CA ILE A 19 42.03 -3.52 23.99
C ILE A 19 40.89 -3.49 22.95
N TRP A 20 41.11 -2.89 21.77
CA TRP A 20 40.10 -2.87 20.71
C TRP A 20 39.89 -4.26 20.07
N GLY A 21 40.95 -5.08 19.98
CA GLY A 21 40.88 -6.46 19.51
C GLY A 21 40.14 -7.42 20.45
N LEU A 22 40.24 -7.23 21.77
CA LEU A 22 39.52 -8.06 22.76
C LEU A 22 38.03 -7.73 22.84
N VAL A 23 37.62 -6.48 22.59
CA VAL A 23 36.19 -6.09 22.53
C VAL A 23 35.48 -6.76 21.34
N HIS A 24 36.18 -7.00 20.22
CA HIS A 24 35.63 -7.73 19.09
C HIS A 24 35.65 -9.26 19.23
N LEU A 25 36.46 -9.83 20.15
CA LEU A 25 36.54 -11.28 20.36
C LEU A 25 35.66 -11.80 21.52
N LEU A 26 35.30 -10.96 22.49
CA LEU A 26 34.36 -11.30 23.58
C LEU A 26 32.96 -10.69 23.40
N GLY A 27 32.74 -9.93 22.34
CA GLY A 27 31.41 -9.63 21.85
C GLY A 27 30.81 -10.90 21.26
N ALA A 28 30.26 -11.75 22.13
CA ALA A 28 29.26 -12.73 21.73
C ALA A 28 28.27 -12.03 20.79
N PRO A 29 27.76 -12.70 19.75
CA PRO A 29 26.66 -12.15 18.98
C PRO A 29 25.51 -12.04 19.98
N SER A 30 25.36 -10.87 20.59
CA SER A 30 24.08 -10.39 21.05
C SER A 30 23.24 -10.54 19.80
N GLN A 31 22.43 -11.61 19.79
CA GLN A 31 21.20 -11.61 19.07
C GLN A 31 20.51 -10.35 19.58
N GLU A 32 20.77 -9.22 18.91
CA GLU A 32 19.81 -8.18 18.76
C GLU A 32 18.56 -8.95 18.44
N SER A 33 17.70 -9.02 19.46
CA SER A 33 16.34 -9.44 19.29
C SER A 33 15.93 -8.68 18.04
N ALA A 34 15.59 -9.42 17.00
CA ALA A 34 14.76 -8.90 15.96
C ALA A 34 13.50 -8.46 16.70
N GLU A 35 13.54 -7.25 17.28
CA GLU A 35 12.37 -6.43 17.43
C GLU A 35 11.83 -6.44 16.02
N LEU A 36 10.81 -7.27 15.87
CA LEU A 36 9.90 -7.28 14.77
C LEU A 36 9.32 -5.87 14.75
N THR A 37 10.09 -4.93 14.21
CA THR A 37 9.62 -3.65 13.75
C THR A 37 8.82 -4.05 12.53
N THR A 38 7.61 -4.53 12.77
CA THR A 38 6.53 -4.35 11.82
C THR A 38 6.64 -2.87 11.48
N PRO A 39 7.07 -2.48 10.26
CA PRO A 39 7.14 -1.08 9.94
C PRO A 39 5.70 -0.62 10.16
N LYS A 40 5.50 0.20 11.20
CA LYS A 40 4.26 0.90 11.42
C LYS A 40 4.04 1.60 10.10
N SER A 41 3.15 1.05 9.28
CA SER A 41 2.96 1.52 7.90
C SER A 41 2.42 2.92 8.05
N MET A 42 3.34 3.88 8.07
CA MET A 42 2.99 5.28 8.21
C MET A 42 2.13 5.61 7.00
N PRO A 43 1.07 6.42 7.16
CA PRO A 43 0.28 6.87 6.03
C PRO A 43 1.22 7.58 5.04
N GLY A 44 1.57 6.92 3.94
CA GLY A 44 2.56 7.43 2.99
C GLY A 44 3.61 6.42 2.51
N GLY A 45 3.87 5.34 3.25
CA GLY A 45 4.73 4.25 2.78
C GLY A 45 4.21 3.67 1.46
N SER A 46 5.06 3.58 0.44
CA SER A 46 4.74 3.00 -0.88
C SER A 46 5.49 1.68 -1.09
N LYS A 47 5.58 0.86 -0.04
CA LYS A 47 6.26 -0.43 -0.03
C LYS A 47 5.36 -1.48 0.61
N GLY A 48 5.43 -2.71 0.11
CA GLY A 48 4.63 -3.82 0.62
C GLY A 48 3.18 -3.80 0.17
N VAL A 49 2.35 -4.49 0.94
CA VAL A 49 0.92 -4.69 0.67
C VAL A 49 0.09 -3.90 1.68
N MET A 50 -0.91 -3.18 1.17
CA MET A 50 -1.87 -2.42 1.96
C MET A 50 -3.24 -3.08 1.84
N ASP A 51 -3.66 -3.74 2.91
CA ASP A 51 -5.00 -4.30 3.05
C ASP A 51 -5.96 -3.23 3.60
N LEU A 52 -7.15 -3.16 3.01
CA LEU A 52 -8.20 -2.19 3.32
C LEU A 52 -9.54 -2.90 3.54
N ILE A 53 -10.33 -2.38 4.46
CA ILE A 53 -11.77 -2.67 4.55
C ILE A 53 -12.50 -1.38 4.22
N CYS A 54 -13.40 -1.45 3.25
CA CYS A 54 -14.12 -0.31 2.71
C CYS A 54 -15.62 -0.48 2.93
N GLU A 55 -16.28 0.53 3.47
CA GLU A 55 -17.73 0.66 3.41
C GLU A 55 -18.09 1.42 2.14
N LEU A 56 -18.80 0.74 1.24
CA LEU A 56 -19.10 1.18 -0.12
C LEU A 56 -20.61 1.39 -0.30
N GLU A 57 -20.98 2.46 -1.00
CA GLU A 57 -22.35 2.79 -1.35
C GLU A 57 -22.44 3.21 -2.82
N LEU A 58 -23.57 2.92 -3.47
CA LEU A 58 -23.79 3.39 -4.84
C LEU A 58 -24.05 4.90 -4.83
N ASP A 59 -23.36 5.60 -5.73
CA ASP A 59 -23.60 7.01 -5.94
C ASP A 59 -24.90 7.23 -6.71
N LEU A 60 -25.75 8.13 -6.22
CA LEU A 60 -27.07 8.39 -6.82
C LEU A 60 -26.94 8.92 -8.25
N ASP A 61 -25.96 9.79 -8.49
CA ASP A 61 -25.70 10.35 -9.83
C ASP A 61 -25.24 9.26 -10.81
N GLY A 62 -24.41 8.33 -10.34
CA GLY A 62 -23.99 7.15 -11.11
C GLY A 62 -25.14 6.20 -11.42
N GLN A 63 -26.01 5.97 -10.44
CA GLN A 63 -27.22 5.16 -10.62
C GLN A 63 -28.14 5.77 -11.67
N LEU A 64 -28.38 7.07 -11.62
CA LEU A 64 -29.18 7.78 -12.62
C LEU A 64 -28.53 7.73 -14.01
N ALA A 65 -27.22 7.97 -14.09
CA ALA A 65 -26.49 7.94 -15.35
C ALA A 65 -26.50 6.56 -16.03
N LEU A 66 -26.56 5.48 -15.26
CA LEU A 66 -26.63 4.09 -15.74
C LEU A 66 -28.06 3.50 -15.72
N GLY A 67 -29.07 4.29 -15.33
CA GLY A 67 -30.46 3.84 -15.26
C GLY A 67 -30.73 2.74 -14.22
N ILE A 68 -29.90 2.64 -13.17
CA ILE A 68 -30.05 1.68 -12.08
C ILE A 68 -31.22 2.14 -11.19
N LYS A 69 -32.26 1.32 -11.11
CA LYS A 69 -33.46 1.58 -10.27
C LYS A 69 -33.42 0.89 -8.91
N GLU A 70 -32.39 0.09 -8.66
CA GLU A 70 -32.21 -0.70 -7.45
C GLU A 70 -31.51 0.15 -6.38
N ASN A 71 -32.16 0.37 -5.25
CA ASN A 71 -31.52 0.96 -4.08
C ASN A 71 -30.70 -0.13 -3.37
N GLU A 72 -29.49 -0.40 -3.86
CA GLU A 72 -28.63 -1.41 -3.27
C GLU A 72 -28.00 -0.86 -1.97
N PRO A 73 -28.15 -1.53 -0.82
CA PRO A 73 -27.67 -1.03 0.46
C PRO A 73 -26.13 -0.93 0.48
N SER A 74 -25.60 -0.11 1.39
CA SER A 74 -24.15 -0.05 1.61
C SER A 74 -23.60 -1.43 1.95
N ARG A 75 -22.40 -1.73 1.44
CA ARG A 75 -21.73 -3.03 1.61
C ARG A 75 -20.30 -2.82 2.05
N VAL A 76 -19.84 -3.71 2.92
CA VAL A 76 -18.43 -3.80 3.29
C VAL A 76 -17.69 -4.66 2.27
N ALA A 77 -16.57 -4.14 1.77
CA ALA A 77 -15.71 -4.76 0.76
C ALA A 77 -14.25 -4.77 1.24
N MET A 78 -13.55 -5.87 0.95
CA MET A 78 -12.09 -5.93 1.11
C MET A 78 -11.42 -5.28 -0.10
N ALA A 79 -10.40 -4.47 0.11
CA ALA A 79 -9.55 -3.99 -0.96
C ALA A 79 -8.08 -4.22 -0.61
N GLN A 80 -7.24 -4.40 -1.61
CA GLN A 80 -5.81 -4.56 -1.42
C GLN A 80 -5.07 -3.79 -2.50
N VAL A 81 -4.00 -3.15 -2.08
CA VAL A 81 -3.07 -2.42 -2.95
C VAL A 81 -1.68 -2.99 -2.70
N ASP A 82 -1.08 -3.58 -3.72
CA ASP A 82 0.28 -4.09 -3.69
C ASP A 82 1.20 -3.06 -4.36
N PHE A 83 2.03 -2.39 -3.57
CA PHE A 83 2.97 -1.39 -4.09
C PHE A 83 4.17 -2.03 -4.79
N ASP A 84 4.52 -3.26 -4.43
CA ASP A 84 5.67 -3.97 -4.98
C ASP A 84 5.34 -4.52 -6.37
N GLN A 85 4.14 -5.09 -6.52
CA GLN A 85 3.60 -5.55 -7.81
C GLN A 85 2.95 -4.43 -8.63
N LYS A 86 2.85 -3.22 -8.07
CA LYS A 86 2.15 -2.07 -8.68
C LYS A 86 0.74 -2.45 -9.14
N SER A 87 0.00 -3.12 -8.27
CA SER A 87 -1.32 -3.62 -8.58
C SER A 87 -2.32 -3.40 -7.45
N GLY A 88 -3.60 -3.63 -7.72
CA GLY A 88 -4.62 -3.58 -6.69
C GLY A 88 -5.95 -4.18 -7.15
N TRP A 89 -6.78 -4.52 -6.17
CA TRP A 89 -8.09 -5.10 -6.37
C TRP A 89 -9.01 -4.74 -5.20
N TYR A 90 -10.32 -4.85 -5.41
CA TYR A 90 -11.30 -4.86 -4.34
C TYR A 90 -12.38 -5.88 -4.64
N GLN A 91 -12.97 -6.41 -3.57
CA GLN A 91 -14.00 -7.43 -3.59
C GLN A 91 -15.38 -6.80 -3.73
N GLY A 92 -16.29 -7.45 -4.45
CA GLY A 92 -17.71 -7.19 -4.33
C GLY A 92 -18.46 -7.45 -5.62
N ARG A 93 -19.76 -7.74 -5.52
CA ARG A 93 -20.65 -7.90 -6.70
C ARG A 93 -20.75 -6.63 -7.57
N ILE A 94 -20.33 -5.50 -7.02
CA ILE A 94 -20.24 -4.20 -7.69
C ILE A 94 -18.80 -3.96 -8.21
N ALA A 95 -17.80 -4.70 -7.71
CA ALA A 95 -16.52 -4.85 -8.39
C ALA A 95 -16.80 -5.59 -9.70
N ILE A 96 -16.53 -4.88 -10.77
CA ILE A 96 -17.04 -5.20 -12.08
C ILE A 96 -16.09 -6.18 -12.77
N SER A 97 -14.81 -6.03 -12.50
CA SER A 97 -13.79 -7.05 -12.69
C SER A 97 -13.54 -7.64 -11.30
N GLU A 98 -13.64 -8.94 -11.06
CA GLU A 98 -13.15 -9.53 -9.79
C GLU A 98 -11.84 -10.30 -10.02
N SER A 99 -11.55 -10.65 -11.28
CA SER A 99 -10.53 -11.64 -11.64
C SER A 99 -9.20 -11.05 -12.10
N ARG A 100 -9.04 -9.72 -12.11
CA ARG A 100 -7.83 -9.06 -12.63
C ARG A 100 -7.34 -7.95 -11.70
N ALA A 101 -6.12 -8.09 -11.20
CA ALA A 101 -5.44 -7.00 -10.53
C ALA A 101 -5.21 -5.85 -11.53
N GLY A 102 -5.53 -4.62 -11.13
CA GLY A 102 -5.34 -3.43 -11.95
C GLY A 102 -3.92 -2.90 -11.92
N THR A 103 -3.64 -1.89 -12.74
CA THR A 103 -2.37 -1.16 -12.70
C THR A 103 -2.47 -0.02 -11.69
N LEU A 104 -1.55 0.01 -10.74
CA LEU A 104 -1.43 1.03 -9.71
C LEU A 104 -0.67 2.26 -10.22
N THR A 105 -1.26 3.44 -10.00
CA THR A 105 -0.64 4.75 -10.16
C THR A 105 -0.72 5.52 -8.84
N LEU A 106 0.41 6.09 -8.42
CA LEU A 106 0.49 6.90 -7.21
C LEU A 106 0.30 8.38 -7.57
N MET A 107 -0.64 9.05 -6.90
CA MET A 107 -0.98 10.46 -7.10
C MET A 107 -0.88 11.20 -5.75
N GLY A 108 0.33 11.28 -5.20
CA GLY A 108 0.57 11.87 -3.89
C GLY A 108 -0.04 11.02 -2.76
N THR A 109 -1.05 11.55 -2.05
CA THR A 109 -1.78 10.77 -1.02
C THR A 109 -2.76 9.77 -1.63
N ARG A 110 -3.15 9.96 -2.89
CA ARG A 110 -4.13 9.11 -3.56
C ARG A 110 -3.45 7.96 -4.30
N VAL A 111 -4.10 6.82 -4.23
CA VAL A 111 -3.75 5.59 -4.91
C VAL A 111 -4.83 5.34 -5.94
N LYS A 112 -4.46 5.32 -7.22
CA LYS A 112 -5.38 5.09 -8.33
C LYS A 112 -5.06 3.74 -8.95
N VAL A 113 -6.06 2.88 -9.08
CA VAL A 113 -5.91 1.57 -9.71
C VAL A 113 -6.84 1.50 -10.91
N TYR A 114 -6.28 1.28 -12.09
CA TYR A 114 -7.02 1.16 -13.34
C TYR A 114 -7.08 -0.29 -13.80
N ARG A 115 -8.27 -0.74 -14.19
CA ARG A 115 -8.57 -2.13 -14.55
C ARG A 115 -9.26 -2.17 -15.90
N PRO A 116 -8.57 -2.60 -16.97
CA PRO A 116 -9.21 -2.77 -18.25
C PRO A 116 -10.22 -3.92 -18.18
N ALA A 117 -11.43 -3.66 -18.66
CA ALA A 117 -12.53 -4.63 -18.67
C ALA A 117 -13.34 -4.43 -19.95
N MET A 118 -13.86 -5.50 -20.55
CA MET A 118 -14.75 -5.41 -21.70
C MET A 118 -15.94 -6.32 -21.47
N PHE A 119 -17.03 -5.77 -20.94
CA PHE A 119 -18.26 -6.48 -20.67
C PHE A 119 -19.44 -5.50 -20.70
N GLN A 120 -20.64 -6.04 -20.86
CA GLN A 120 -21.86 -5.26 -20.91
C GLN A 120 -22.59 -5.36 -19.57
N ARG A 121 -22.95 -4.22 -18.99
CA ARG A 121 -23.78 -4.16 -17.78
C ARG A 121 -24.62 -2.90 -17.81
N PHE A 122 -25.84 -2.97 -17.29
CA PHE A 122 -26.79 -1.85 -17.32
C PHE A 122 -27.09 -1.31 -18.73
N GLY A 123 -27.04 -2.19 -19.74
CA GLY A 123 -27.29 -1.82 -21.14
C GLY A 123 -26.16 -1.02 -21.81
N VAL A 124 -25.06 -0.72 -21.10
CA VAL A 124 -23.90 -0.01 -21.62
C VAL A 124 -22.68 -0.92 -21.69
N MET A 125 -21.81 -0.68 -22.68
CA MET A 125 -20.53 -1.34 -22.80
C MET A 125 -19.50 -0.60 -21.94
N ILE A 126 -18.91 -1.32 -20.99
CA ILE A 126 -17.90 -0.78 -20.07
C ILE A 126 -16.52 -1.23 -20.58
N SER A 127 -15.63 -0.27 -20.75
CA SER A 127 -14.27 -0.42 -21.30
C SER A 127 -13.19 -0.42 -20.22
N GLY A 128 -13.52 0.03 -19.01
CA GLY A 128 -12.60 0.05 -17.88
C GLY A 128 -13.29 0.38 -16.57
N GLU A 129 -12.65 -0.05 -15.49
CA GLU A 129 -13.01 0.26 -14.12
C GLU A 129 -11.80 0.92 -13.45
N GLU A 130 -12.04 1.98 -12.70
CA GLU A 130 -11.01 2.67 -11.95
C GLU A 130 -11.48 2.88 -10.54
N PHE A 131 -10.62 2.64 -9.56
CA PHE A 131 -10.88 3.06 -8.19
C PHE A 131 -9.73 3.88 -7.64
N VAL A 132 -10.08 4.85 -6.80
CA VAL A 132 -9.16 5.77 -6.17
C VAL A 132 -9.38 5.74 -4.67
N VAL A 133 -8.31 5.53 -3.92
CA VAL A 133 -8.32 5.59 -2.45
C VAL A 133 -7.39 6.70 -1.98
N ASP A 134 -7.89 7.63 -1.19
CA ASP A 134 -7.07 8.61 -0.51
C ASP A 134 -6.52 8.02 0.80
N ARG A 135 -5.20 7.79 0.86
CA ARG A 135 -4.54 7.17 2.03
C ARG A 135 -4.62 8.01 3.30
N LYS A 136 -4.91 9.31 3.19
CA LYS A 136 -5.00 10.22 4.34
C LYS A 136 -6.41 10.26 4.92
N THR A 137 -7.43 10.29 4.07
CA THR A 137 -8.83 10.44 4.50
C THR A 137 -9.61 9.13 4.49
N GLY A 138 -9.08 8.09 3.84
CA GLY A 138 -9.79 6.85 3.60
C GLY A 138 -10.82 6.95 2.48
N ARG A 139 -10.99 8.09 1.81
CA ARG A 139 -12.06 8.26 0.81
C ARG A 139 -11.84 7.32 -0.39
N PHE A 140 -12.87 6.55 -0.71
CA PHE A 140 -12.93 5.64 -1.86
C PHE A 140 -13.87 6.21 -2.92
N GLU A 141 -13.42 6.21 -4.17
CA GLU A 141 -14.24 6.54 -5.33
C GLU A 141 -13.99 5.51 -6.43
N GLN A 142 -15.04 4.94 -6.99
CA GLN A 142 -14.98 4.11 -8.19
C GLN A 142 -15.65 4.81 -9.36
N SER A 143 -14.98 4.77 -10.50
CA SER A 143 -15.51 5.18 -11.79
C SER A 143 -15.47 4.05 -12.82
N LEU A 144 -16.38 4.15 -13.79
CA LEU A 144 -16.47 3.27 -14.94
C LEU A 144 -16.23 4.09 -16.19
N SER A 145 -15.31 3.63 -17.02
CA SER A 145 -15.13 4.12 -18.38
C SER A 145 -16.08 3.36 -19.30
N LEU A 146 -16.86 4.10 -20.06
CA LEU A 146 -17.79 3.57 -21.04
C LEU A 146 -17.17 3.59 -22.43
N SER A 147 -17.66 2.74 -23.33
CA SER A 147 -17.19 2.70 -24.72
C SER A 147 -17.50 3.99 -25.51
N ASP A 148 -18.45 4.80 -25.03
CA ASP A 148 -18.81 6.09 -25.62
C ASP A 148 -17.87 7.24 -25.18
N GLY A 149 -16.84 6.92 -24.38
CA GLY A 149 -15.83 7.88 -23.90
C GLY A 149 -16.23 8.61 -22.61
N ARG A 150 -17.44 8.37 -22.06
CA ARG A 150 -17.84 8.94 -20.77
C ARG A 150 -17.23 8.16 -19.60
N THR A 151 -16.97 8.87 -18.51
CA THR A 151 -16.57 8.28 -17.23
C THR A 151 -17.63 8.60 -16.20
N VAL A 152 -18.22 7.56 -15.60
CA VAL A 152 -19.30 7.68 -14.62
C VAL A 152 -18.79 7.22 -13.26
N LYS A 153 -18.95 8.05 -12.23
CA LYS A 153 -18.69 7.63 -10.84
C LYS A 153 -19.87 6.82 -10.36
N LEU A 154 -19.63 5.60 -9.89
CA LEU A 154 -20.69 4.67 -9.51
C LEU A 154 -20.68 4.31 -8.03
N ILE A 155 -19.51 4.22 -7.42
CA ILE A 155 -19.39 3.88 -6.00
C ILE A 155 -18.59 4.97 -5.31
N LYS A 156 -19.05 5.33 -4.12
CA LYS A 156 -18.29 6.11 -3.15
C LYS A 156 -18.25 5.38 -1.83
N GLY A 157 -17.30 5.74 -0.97
CA GLY A 157 -17.17 5.07 0.31
C GLY A 157 -16.00 5.56 1.14
N THR A 158 -15.80 4.88 2.25
CA THR A 158 -14.65 5.12 3.14
C THR A 158 -13.96 3.80 3.46
N CYS A 159 -12.64 3.79 3.36
CA CYS A 159 -11.77 2.67 3.66
C CYS A 159 -10.93 2.94 4.91
N ALA A 160 -10.73 1.89 5.69
CA ALA A 160 -9.78 1.85 6.79
C ALA A 160 -8.67 0.83 6.48
N HIS A 161 -7.45 1.12 6.94
CA HIS A 161 -6.33 0.19 6.85
C HIS A 161 -6.55 -0.99 7.79
N VAL A 162 -6.36 -2.21 7.28
CA VAL A 162 -6.38 -3.42 8.08
C VAL A 162 -5.00 -3.63 8.66
N ILE A 163 -4.88 -3.52 9.98
CA ILE A 163 -3.67 -3.93 10.69
C ILE A 163 -3.89 -5.39 11.10
N LYS A 164 -3.31 -6.31 10.34
CA LYS A 164 -3.28 -7.72 10.76
C LYS A 164 -2.37 -7.85 11.98
N PRO A 165 -2.84 -8.43 13.10
CA PRO A 165 -1.96 -8.70 14.22
C PRO A 165 -0.93 -9.77 13.80
N PRO A 166 0.28 -9.75 14.37
CA PRO A 166 1.28 -10.79 14.13
C PRO A 166 0.83 -12.06 14.87
N PHE A 167 0.18 -12.98 14.15
CA PHE A 167 -0.08 -14.34 14.60
C PHE A 167 0.57 -15.32 13.64
#